data_AF-A0A532TNY7-F1
#
_entry.id   AF-A0A532TNY7-F1
#
_cell.length_a   1.000
_cell.length_b   1.000
_cell.length_c   1.000
_cell.angle_alpha   90.00
_cell.angle_beta   90.00
_cell.angle_gamma   90.00
#
_symmetry.space_group_name_H-M   'P 1'
#
loop_
_entity.id
_entity.type
_entity.pdbx_description
1 polymer ?
#
loop_
_entity_poly.entity_id
_entity_poly.type
_entity_poly.pdbx_seq_one_letter_code
_entity_poly.pdbx_strand_id
1 'polypeptide(L)'
;MVEQKQVKNITKKTRSRSPEKKAQQFEKILEVGKQLFQEHGRDGFSLSRLAKQLDMNKNNLYNYIESKRELWIAIRKKFYEQYRNENRKIIKESSESNIDTLIRLFTHFFEFAENDYAAFRMMHIILSPPSDKIGPFEKEYKQFSFLDGTTRLIQKAIDNGEIKEKNAALLSFFMFSLLLGATMIEKAMRDIKEVNNKDGKEVEERTQFGSQKFTSKEFRKYTLQKIQKGFTAPNMAVNEFEYK
;
A
#
# COMPACT_ATOMS: atom_id res chain seq x y z
N MET A 1 75.74 9.79 2.28
CA MET A 1 74.62 9.52 1.36
C MET A 1 73.89 8.27 1.85
N VAL A 2 72.74 8.44 2.51
CA VAL A 2 71.82 7.34 2.83
C VAL A 2 70.42 7.87 2.54
N GLU A 3 69.79 7.31 1.51
CA GLU A 3 68.45 7.65 1.03
C GLU A 3 67.38 7.37 2.10
N GLN A 4 66.59 8.40 2.41
CA GLN A 4 65.37 8.26 3.19
C GLN A 4 64.30 7.58 2.31
N LYS A 5 63.95 6.32 2.63
CA LYS A 5 62.75 5.67 2.10
C LYS A 5 61.51 6.34 2.70
N GLN A 6 60.83 7.17 1.89
CA GLN A 6 59.46 7.60 2.17
C GLN A 6 58.52 6.39 2.14
N VAL A 7 58.03 6.00 3.31
CA VAL A 7 56.91 5.06 3.45
C VAL A 7 55.64 5.78 3.00
N LYS A 8 55.15 5.46 1.80
CA LYS A 8 53.84 5.90 1.31
C LYS A 8 52.75 5.31 2.21
N ASN A 9 52.16 6.15 3.06
CA ASN A 9 50.91 5.85 3.75
C ASN A 9 49.80 5.70 2.73
N ILE A 10 49.51 4.47 2.31
CA ILE A 10 48.27 4.13 1.61
C ILE A 10 47.18 4.11 2.68
N THR A 11 46.60 5.27 2.97
CA THR A 11 45.32 5.34 3.67
C THR A 11 44.32 4.51 2.85
N LYS A 12 43.96 3.32 3.36
CA LYS A 12 42.77 2.57 2.91
C LYS A 12 41.58 3.49 3.11
N LYS A 13 41.23 4.24 2.07
CA LYS A 13 40.00 5.01 1.98
C LYS A 13 38.88 3.97 2.01
N THR A 14 38.30 3.74 3.19
CA THR A 14 37.10 2.92 3.34
C THR A 14 36.10 3.42 2.32
N ARG A 15 35.82 2.62 1.29
CA ARG A 15 34.90 2.96 0.20
C ARG A 15 33.47 2.95 0.75
N SER A 16 33.15 3.92 1.61
CA SER A 16 31.77 4.23 1.95
C SER A 16 31.05 4.56 0.66
N ARG A 17 29.95 3.86 0.37
CA ARG A 17 29.10 4.18 -0.78
C ARG A 17 28.65 5.64 -0.67
N SER A 18 28.49 6.32 -1.80
CA SER A 18 27.85 7.65 -1.78
C SER A 18 26.43 7.53 -1.20
N PRO A 19 25.89 8.59 -0.57
CA PRO A 19 24.54 8.58 -0.03
C PRO A 19 23.49 8.11 -1.05
N GLU A 20 23.63 8.52 -2.31
CA GLU A 20 22.79 8.11 -3.43
C GLU A 20 22.85 6.59 -3.68
N LYS A 21 24.03 6.00 -3.75
CA LYS A 21 24.19 4.54 -3.92
C LYS A 21 23.63 3.76 -2.72
N LYS A 22 23.68 4.33 -1.52
CA LYS A 22 23.04 3.74 -0.33
C LYS A 22 21.52 3.78 -0.44
N ALA A 23 20.95 4.89 -0.89
CA ALA A 23 19.50 5.03 -1.12
C ALA A 23 19.01 4.07 -2.21
N GLN A 24 19.71 3.98 -3.36
CA GLN A 24 19.36 3.04 -4.43
C GLN A 24 19.43 1.58 -3.97
N GLN A 25 20.43 1.21 -3.17
CA GLN A 25 20.52 -0.12 -2.59
C GLN A 25 19.36 -0.41 -1.65
N PHE A 26 19.01 0.57 -0.81
CA PHE A 26 17.90 0.44 0.13
C PHE A 26 16.57 0.29 -0.60
N GLU A 27 16.36 1.06 -1.65
CA GLU A 27 15.20 0.93 -2.53
C GLU A 27 15.09 -0.49 -3.13
N LYS A 28 16.20 -1.07 -3.60
CA LYS A 28 16.25 -2.46 -4.05
C LYS A 28 15.89 -3.45 -2.93
N ILE A 29 16.33 -3.20 -1.69
CA ILE A 29 15.99 -4.03 -0.52
C ILE A 29 14.48 -4.00 -0.27
N LEU A 30 13.85 -2.83 -0.33
CA LEU A 30 12.41 -2.68 -0.13
C LEU A 30 11.61 -3.40 -1.22
N GLU A 31 12.01 -3.25 -2.49
CA GLU A 31 11.33 -3.88 -3.62
C GLU A 31 11.42 -5.41 -3.59
N VAL A 32 12.62 -5.98 -3.40
CA VAL A 32 12.77 -7.45 -3.28
C VAL A 32 12.09 -7.97 -2.01
N GLY A 33 12.17 -7.22 -0.91
CA GLY A 33 11.47 -7.54 0.33
C GLY A 33 9.96 -7.61 0.15
N LYS A 34 9.37 -6.64 -0.57
CA LYS A 34 7.94 -6.60 -0.90
C LYS A 34 7.52 -7.84 -1.70
N GLN A 35 8.30 -8.22 -2.72
CA GLN A 35 8.01 -9.43 -3.50
C GLN A 35 8.08 -10.70 -2.64
N LEU A 36 9.07 -10.81 -1.75
CA LEU A 36 9.15 -11.94 -0.83
C LEU A 36 7.96 -12.02 0.13
N PHE A 37 7.47 -10.89 0.65
CA PHE A 37 6.24 -10.87 1.45
C PHE A 37 5.01 -11.28 0.63
N GLN A 38 4.95 -10.91 -0.65
CA GLN A 38 3.86 -11.29 -1.53
C GLN A 38 3.86 -12.79 -1.83
N GLU A 39 5.02 -13.37 -2.15
CA GLU A 39 5.19 -14.77 -2.53
C GLU A 39 5.11 -15.73 -1.34
N HIS A 40 5.65 -15.34 -0.19
CA HIS A 40 5.81 -16.24 0.96
C HIS A 40 5.04 -15.82 2.21
N GLY A 41 4.29 -14.73 2.12
CA GLY A 41 3.56 -14.18 3.26
C GLY A 41 4.49 -13.62 4.34
N ARG A 42 3.87 -13.33 5.49
CA ARG A 42 4.53 -12.75 6.69
C ARG A 42 5.71 -13.61 7.20
N ASP A 43 5.53 -14.92 7.19
CA ASP A 43 6.43 -15.84 7.90
C ASP A 43 7.30 -16.69 6.96
N GLY A 44 6.95 -16.84 5.68
CA GLY A 44 7.56 -17.83 4.79
C GLY A 44 8.92 -17.49 4.18
N PHE A 45 9.59 -16.42 4.63
CA PHE A 45 10.98 -16.15 4.22
C PHE A 45 11.87 -15.69 5.39
N SER A 46 13.19 -15.75 5.17
CA SER A 46 14.22 -15.29 6.10
C SER A 46 15.02 -14.12 5.51
N LEU A 47 15.62 -13.28 6.37
CA LEU A 47 16.53 -12.23 5.90
C LEU A 47 17.76 -12.79 5.17
N SER A 48 18.17 -14.02 5.46
CA SER A 48 19.22 -14.71 4.70
C SER A 48 18.80 -14.96 3.25
N ARG A 49 17.53 -15.31 3.01
CA ARG A 49 16.98 -15.47 1.65
C ARG A 49 16.93 -14.14 0.91
N LEU A 50 16.52 -13.07 1.58
CA LEU A 50 16.54 -11.72 1.03
C LEU A 50 17.97 -11.31 0.64
N ALA A 51 18.94 -11.52 1.53
CA ALA A 51 20.35 -11.22 1.25
C ALA A 51 20.85 -11.99 0.02
N LYS A 52 20.53 -13.28 -0.10
CA LYS A 52 20.87 -14.12 -1.25
C LYS A 52 20.26 -13.61 -2.55
N GLN A 53 18.97 -13.23 -2.56
CA GLN A 53 18.31 -12.68 -3.75
C GLN A 53 18.88 -11.31 -4.18
N LEU A 54 19.41 -10.54 -3.23
CA LEU A 54 20.03 -9.24 -3.49
C LEU A 54 21.50 -9.32 -3.91
N ASP A 55 22.09 -10.53 -3.93
CA ASP A 55 23.53 -10.75 -4.05
C ASP A 55 24.33 -9.97 -2.99
N MET A 56 23.84 -10.04 -1.74
CA MET A 56 24.43 -9.39 -0.58
C MET A 56 24.79 -10.45 0.47
N ASN A 57 25.91 -10.25 1.18
CA ASN A 57 26.14 -11.01 2.40
C ASN A 57 25.22 -10.51 3.53
N LYS A 58 24.98 -11.37 4.51
CA LYS A 58 24.06 -11.11 5.64
C LYS A 58 24.45 -9.85 6.44
N ASN A 59 25.74 -9.66 6.70
CA ASN A 59 26.25 -8.51 7.44
C ASN A 59 25.97 -7.19 6.72
N ASN A 60 26.08 -7.18 5.38
CA ASN A 60 25.79 -6.01 4.58
C ASN A 60 24.29 -5.66 4.64
N LEU A 61 23.39 -6.65 4.58
CA LEU A 61 21.95 -6.40 4.72
C LEU A 61 21.60 -5.83 6.11
N TYR A 62 22.26 -6.32 7.16
CA TYR A 62 22.04 -5.81 8.53
C TYR A 62 22.45 -4.35 8.74
N ASN A 63 23.22 -3.75 7.82
CA ASN A 63 23.48 -2.31 7.83
C ASN A 63 22.26 -1.45 7.41
N TYR A 64 21.21 -2.09 6.89
CA TYR A 64 19.98 -1.42 6.41
C TYR A 64 18.75 -1.81 7.23
N ILE A 65 18.64 -3.08 7.63
CA ILE A 65 17.44 -3.66 8.24
C ILE A 65 17.85 -4.66 9.33
N GLU A 66 17.29 -4.50 10.53
CA GLU A 66 17.64 -5.33 11.69
C GLU A 66 16.77 -6.60 11.83
N SER A 67 15.54 -6.58 11.30
CA SER A 67 14.58 -7.67 11.42
C SER A 67 13.59 -7.70 10.24
N LYS A 68 12.80 -8.79 10.11
CA LYS A 68 11.70 -8.82 9.13
C LYS A 68 10.63 -7.79 9.45
N ARG A 69 10.39 -7.49 10.73
CA ARG A 69 9.45 -6.44 11.14
C ARG A 69 9.95 -5.07 10.70
N GLU A 70 11.23 -4.82 10.88
CA GLU A 70 11.86 -3.59 10.44
C GLU A 70 11.73 -3.40 8.92
N LEU A 71 11.97 -4.45 8.13
CA LEU A 71 11.74 -4.44 6.68
C LEU A 71 10.29 -4.13 6.34
N TRP A 72 9.34 -4.79 7.01
CA TRP A 72 7.91 -4.59 6.79
C TRP A 72 7.49 -3.15 7.10
N ILE A 73 8.00 -2.58 8.20
CA ILE A 73 7.73 -1.20 8.59
C ILE A 73 8.29 -0.22 7.56
N ALA A 74 9.53 -0.43 7.11
CA ALA A 74 10.17 0.42 6.12
C ALA A 74 9.42 0.39 4.77
N ILE A 75 9.01 -0.80 4.32
CA ILE A 75 8.20 -0.96 3.10
C ILE A 75 6.87 -0.23 3.25
N ARG A 76 6.12 -0.46 4.34
CA ARG A 76 4.84 0.22 4.54
C ARG A 76 5.01 1.73 4.61
N LYS A 77 6.01 2.23 5.34
CA LYS A 77 6.28 3.66 5.46
C LYS A 77 6.43 4.33 4.09
N LYS A 78 7.25 3.75 3.22
CA LYS A 78 7.43 4.23 1.84
C LYS A 78 6.10 4.34 1.10
N PHE A 79 5.34 3.24 1.02
CA PHE A 79 4.10 3.22 0.24
C PHE A 79 2.99 4.07 0.86
N TYR A 80 2.91 4.18 2.20
CA TYR A 80 1.99 5.11 2.87
C TYR A 80 2.33 6.57 2.60
N GLU A 81 3.60 6.93 2.58
CA GLU A 81 4.03 8.28 2.25
C GLU A 81 3.74 8.61 0.78
N GLN A 82 4.03 7.70 -0.13
CA GLN A 82 3.68 7.85 -1.55
C GLN A 82 2.17 8.06 -1.74
N TYR A 83 1.35 7.11 -1.29
CA TYR A 83 -0.11 7.15 -1.43
C TYR A 83 -0.72 8.40 -0.81
N ARG A 84 -0.24 8.80 0.39
CA ARG A 84 -0.69 10.02 1.05
C ARG A 84 -0.33 11.28 0.26
N ASN A 85 0.86 11.34 -0.33
CA ASN A 85 1.29 12.49 -1.12
C ASN A 85 0.47 12.59 -2.42
N GLU A 86 0.16 11.47 -3.05
CA GLU A 86 -0.73 11.40 -4.21
C GLU A 86 -2.15 11.86 -3.85
N ASN A 87 -2.74 11.35 -2.76
CA ASN A 87 -4.04 11.83 -2.25
C ASN A 87 -4.05 13.32 -1.91
N ARG A 88 -2.97 13.84 -1.32
CA ARG A 88 -2.86 15.29 -1.04
C ARG A 88 -2.86 16.13 -2.31
N LYS A 89 -2.20 15.65 -3.38
CA LYS A 89 -2.25 16.32 -4.69
C LYS A 89 -3.67 16.33 -5.24
N ILE A 90 -4.35 15.18 -5.23
CA ILE A 90 -5.77 15.07 -5.66
C ILE A 90 -6.65 16.09 -4.93
N ILE A 91 -6.52 16.19 -3.60
CA ILE A 91 -7.31 17.13 -2.79
C ILE A 91 -6.95 18.59 -3.12
N LYS A 92 -5.66 18.91 -3.27
CA LYS A 92 -5.18 20.28 -3.51
C LYS A 92 -5.54 20.80 -4.90
N GLU A 93 -5.50 19.93 -5.89
CA GLU A 93 -5.75 20.25 -7.30
C GLU A 93 -7.24 20.16 -7.67
N SER A 94 -8.10 19.76 -6.75
CA SER A 94 -9.53 19.66 -7.01
C SER A 94 -10.18 21.05 -7.04
N SER A 95 -10.84 21.36 -8.16
CA SER A 95 -11.78 22.48 -8.31
C SER A 95 -13.24 22.01 -8.27
N GLU A 96 -13.48 20.74 -7.95
CA GLU A 96 -14.77 20.06 -8.03
C GLU A 96 -15.47 20.05 -6.64
N SER A 97 -16.65 19.41 -6.55
CA SER A 97 -17.33 19.21 -5.28
C SER A 97 -16.50 18.32 -4.33
N ASN A 98 -16.84 18.31 -3.02
CA ASN A 98 -16.17 17.41 -2.09
C ASN A 98 -16.49 15.95 -2.44
N ILE A 99 -17.72 15.67 -2.91
CA ILE A 99 -18.11 14.34 -3.40
C ILE A 99 -17.25 13.91 -4.59
N ASP A 100 -17.05 14.75 -5.59
CA ASP A 100 -16.24 14.39 -6.77
C ASP A 100 -14.78 14.14 -6.37
N THR A 101 -14.26 14.96 -5.45
CA THR A 101 -12.93 14.76 -4.86
C THR A 101 -12.84 13.41 -4.14
N LEU A 102 -13.87 13.00 -3.37
CA LEU A 102 -13.93 11.68 -2.74
C LEU A 102 -13.90 10.56 -3.78
N ILE A 103 -14.68 10.68 -4.86
CA ILE A 103 -14.69 9.68 -5.95
C ILE A 103 -13.31 9.57 -6.61
N ARG A 104 -12.59 10.68 -6.79
CA ARG A 104 -11.20 10.65 -7.29
C ARG A 104 -10.25 9.94 -6.32
N LEU A 105 -10.37 10.17 -5.01
CA LEU A 105 -9.58 9.45 -4.01
C LEU A 105 -9.88 7.94 -4.00
N PHE A 106 -11.15 7.55 -4.16
CA PHE A 106 -11.53 6.14 -4.25
C PHE A 106 -11.05 5.50 -5.54
N THR A 107 -11.11 6.22 -6.66
CA THR A 107 -10.54 5.78 -7.93
C THR A 107 -9.04 5.52 -7.77
N HIS A 108 -8.33 6.46 -7.16
CA HIS A 108 -6.90 6.32 -6.86
C HIS A 108 -6.60 5.13 -5.94
N PHE A 109 -7.48 4.80 -4.98
CA PHE A 109 -7.35 3.58 -4.17
C PHE A 109 -7.38 2.29 -5.02
N PHE A 110 -8.31 2.20 -5.98
CA PHE A 110 -8.36 1.06 -6.90
C PHE A 110 -7.14 1.02 -7.83
N GLU A 111 -6.71 2.17 -8.36
CA GLU A 111 -5.54 2.28 -9.24
C GLU A 111 -4.26 1.88 -8.51
N PHE A 112 -4.09 2.28 -7.25
CA PHE A 112 -2.95 1.86 -6.44
C PHE A 112 -2.88 0.33 -6.32
N ALA A 113 -4.01 -0.34 -6.09
CA ALA A 113 -4.08 -1.79 -6.03
C ALA A 113 -3.89 -2.48 -7.39
N GLU A 114 -4.30 -1.84 -8.49
CA GLU A 114 -4.08 -2.31 -9.85
C GLU A 114 -2.61 -2.23 -10.24
N ASN A 115 -1.93 -1.13 -9.89
CA ASN A 115 -0.54 -0.87 -10.24
C ASN A 115 0.44 -1.70 -9.40
N ASP A 116 0.18 -1.87 -8.10
CA ASP A 116 1.07 -2.60 -7.19
C ASP A 116 0.28 -3.33 -6.09
N TYR A 117 -0.28 -4.48 -6.48
CA TYR A 117 -1.06 -5.29 -5.54
C TYR A 117 -0.23 -5.82 -4.36
N ALA A 118 1.07 -6.01 -4.53
CA ALA A 118 1.96 -6.44 -3.46
C ALA A 118 2.09 -5.35 -2.38
N ALA A 119 2.29 -4.09 -2.79
CA ALA A 119 2.28 -2.94 -1.89
C ALA A 119 0.91 -2.77 -1.23
N PHE A 120 -0.18 -2.89 -1.99
CA PHE A 120 -1.54 -2.85 -1.47
C PHE A 120 -1.79 -3.86 -0.35
N ARG A 121 -1.42 -5.12 -0.55
CA ARG A 121 -1.56 -6.15 0.49
C ARG A 121 -0.69 -5.86 1.70
N MET A 122 0.55 -5.38 1.50
CA MET A 122 1.41 -4.97 2.60
C MET A 122 0.80 -3.84 3.43
N MET A 123 0.10 -2.90 2.80
CA MET A 123 -0.55 -1.80 3.52
C MET A 123 -1.80 -2.24 4.28
N HIS A 124 -2.65 -3.07 3.67
CA HIS A 124 -4.02 -3.30 4.16
C HIS A 124 -4.33 -4.70 4.69
N ILE A 125 -3.55 -5.73 4.31
CA ILE A 125 -3.91 -7.14 4.54
C ILE A 125 -2.85 -7.89 5.37
N ILE A 126 -1.57 -7.71 5.04
CA ILE A 126 -0.48 -8.47 5.66
C ILE A 126 -0.15 -7.87 7.03
N LEU A 127 -0.29 -8.68 8.08
CA LEU A 127 0.09 -8.31 9.44
C LEU A 127 1.61 -8.25 9.61
N SER A 128 2.08 -7.37 10.50
CA SER A 128 3.51 -7.22 10.80
C SER A 128 4.11 -8.53 11.32
N PRO A 129 5.26 -9.01 10.81
CA PRO A 129 5.93 -10.20 11.35
C PRO A 129 6.35 -10.00 12.81
N PRO A 130 6.45 -11.09 13.60
CA PRO A 130 6.95 -11.01 14.97
C PRO A 130 8.42 -10.57 14.98
N SER A 131 8.82 -9.85 16.03
CA SER A 131 10.20 -9.43 16.28
C SER A 131 10.36 -9.10 17.76
N ASP A 132 11.46 -9.55 18.34
CA ASP A 132 11.99 -9.19 19.66
C ASP A 132 12.88 -7.93 19.60
N LYS A 133 13.29 -7.53 18.39
CA LYS A 133 14.09 -6.34 18.13
C LYS A 133 13.23 -5.18 17.63
N ILE A 134 13.55 -3.98 18.12
CA ILE A 134 12.99 -2.71 17.67
C ILE A 134 14.07 -1.96 16.89
N GLY A 135 13.95 -1.94 15.57
CA GLY A 135 14.89 -1.23 14.70
C GLY A 135 14.62 0.27 14.59
N PRO A 136 15.50 1.03 13.90
CA PRO A 136 15.38 2.47 13.75
C PRO A 136 14.07 2.96 13.11
N PHE A 137 13.58 2.30 12.06
CA PHE A 137 12.31 2.63 11.40
C PHE A 137 11.12 2.38 12.33
N GLU A 138 11.15 1.32 13.15
CA GLU A 138 10.13 1.06 14.17
C GLU A 138 10.13 2.14 15.26
N LYS A 139 11.30 2.62 15.70
CA LYS A 139 11.40 3.72 16.70
C LYS A 139 10.80 5.03 16.19
N GLU A 140 10.97 5.32 14.91
CA GLU A 140 10.40 6.51 14.27
C GLU A 140 8.97 6.30 13.78
N TYR A 141 8.43 5.08 13.91
CA TYR A 141 7.13 4.73 13.36
C TYR A 141 6.02 5.43 14.14
N LYS A 142 5.28 6.28 13.43
CA LYS A 142 4.02 6.86 13.93
C LYS A 142 2.87 6.09 13.31
N GLN A 143 1.81 5.88 14.09
CA GLN A 143 0.58 5.30 13.58
C GLN A 143 0.13 6.07 12.34
N PHE A 144 -0.06 5.37 11.22
CA PHE A 144 -0.61 5.98 10.02
C PHE A 144 -2.11 6.16 10.21
N SER A 145 -2.53 7.41 10.37
CA SER A 145 -3.94 7.77 10.27
C SER A 145 -4.37 7.79 8.80
N PHE A 146 -4.49 6.60 8.21
CA PHE A 146 -4.76 6.41 6.78
C PHE A 146 -6.09 7.06 6.36
N LEU A 147 -7.11 6.95 7.20
CA LEU A 147 -8.45 7.44 6.89
C LEU A 147 -8.65 8.94 7.17
N ASP A 148 -7.82 9.55 8.02
CA ASP A 148 -8.00 10.94 8.48
C ASP A 148 -8.24 11.96 7.37
N GLY A 149 -7.50 11.84 6.27
CA GLY A 149 -7.68 12.73 5.11
C GLY A 149 -9.07 12.61 4.51
N THR A 150 -9.50 11.38 4.27
CA THR A 150 -10.82 11.05 3.74
C THR A 150 -11.92 11.41 4.74
N THR A 151 -11.76 11.10 6.02
CA THR A 151 -12.72 11.44 7.08
C THR A 151 -12.93 12.95 7.17
N ARG A 152 -11.87 13.76 7.11
CA ARG A 152 -11.99 15.22 7.08
C ARG A 152 -12.73 15.72 5.84
N LEU A 153 -12.48 15.13 4.68
CA LEU A 153 -13.17 15.51 3.45
C LEU A 153 -14.66 15.13 3.48
N ILE A 154 -14.99 13.95 4.04
CA ILE A 154 -16.36 13.53 4.31
C ILE A 154 -17.04 14.52 5.26
N GLN A 155 -16.39 14.88 6.37
CA GLN A 155 -16.94 15.85 7.31
C GLN A 155 -17.25 17.19 6.62
N LYS A 156 -16.32 17.70 5.82
CA LYS A 156 -16.55 18.93 5.04
C LYS A 156 -17.74 18.82 4.09
N ALA A 157 -17.93 17.66 3.46
CA ALA A 157 -19.07 17.42 2.57
C ALA A 157 -20.40 17.33 3.36
N ILE A 158 -20.39 16.80 4.58
CA ILE A 158 -21.54 16.79 5.50
C ILE A 158 -21.88 18.23 5.92
N ASP A 159 -20.88 19.00 6.35
CA ASP A 159 -21.04 20.39 6.80
C ASP A 159 -21.61 21.28 5.67
N ASN A 160 -21.24 20.99 4.42
CA ASN A 160 -21.76 21.65 3.22
C ASN A 160 -23.15 21.14 2.77
N GLY A 161 -23.71 20.12 3.43
CA GLY A 161 -24.99 19.51 3.08
C GLY A 161 -24.97 18.62 1.82
N GLU A 162 -23.77 18.34 1.27
CA GLU A 162 -23.55 17.45 0.11
C GLU A 162 -23.83 15.99 0.47
N ILE A 163 -23.42 15.57 1.68
CA ILE A 163 -23.65 14.22 2.23
C ILE A 163 -24.73 14.27 3.31
N LYS A 164 -25.65 13.30 3.32
CA LYS A 164 -26.78 13.23 4.27
C LYS A 164 -26.48 12.52 5.59
N GLU A 165 -25.46 11.67 5.63
CA GLU A 165 -24.97 11.05 6.86
C GLU A 165 -24.41 12.12 7.82
N LYS A 166 -24.48 11.88 9.13
CA LYS A 166 -24.02 12.81 10.17
C LYS A 166 -22.68 12.39 10.76
N ASN A 167 -22.35 11.10 10.73
CA ASN A 167 -21.14 10.58 11.34
C ASN A 167 -20.04 10.30 10.29
N ALA A 168 -19.15 11.27 10.10
CA ALA A 168 -18.06 11.16 9.13
C ALA A 168 -17.11 9.99 9.40
N ALA A 169 -16.85 9.67 10.67
CA ALA A 169 -15.97 8.57 11.03
C ALA A 169 -16.58 7.23 10.64
N LEU A 170 -17.83 6.96 11.06
CA LEU A 170 -18.53 5.72 10.68
C LEU A 170 -18.63 5.57 9.16
N LEU A 171 -19.03 6.64 8.45
CA LEU A 171 -19.06 6.62 7.00
C LEU A 171 -17.68 6.34 6.39
N SER A 172 -16.62 6.95 6.91
CA SER A 172 -15.25 6.71 6.42
C SER A 172 -14.81 5.25 6.59
N PHE A 173 -15.13 4.62 7.72
CA PHE A 173 -14.81 3.20 7.96
C PHE A 173 -15.66 2.27 7.09
N PHE A 174 -16.96 2.55 6.96
CA PHE A 174 -17.85 1.81 6.06
C PHE A 174 -17.36 1.89 4.61
N MET A 175 -17.05 3.09 4.12
CA MET A 175 -16.51 3.32 2.78
C MET A 175 -15.20 2.57 2.57
N PHE A 176 -14.29 2.60 3.54
CA PHE A 176 -13.06 1.84 3.47
C PHE A 176 -13.31 0.32 3.37
N SER A 177 -14.25 -0.22 4.16
CA SER A 177 -14.60 -1.64 4.11
C SER A 177 -15.14 -2.07 2.74
N LEU A 178 -16.02 -1.25 2.16
CA LEU A 178 -16.60 -1.48 0.83
C LEU A 178 -15.52 -1.44 -0.25
N LEU A 179 -14.65 -0.43 -0.23
CA LEU A 179 -13.56 -0.27 -1.20
C LEU A 179 -12.55 -1.42 -1.10
N LEU A 180 -12.20 -1.83 0.11
CA LEU A 180 -11.29 -2.94 0.35
C LEU A 180 -11.86 -4.24 -0.23
N GLY A 181 -13.12 -4.56 0.09
CA GLY A 181 -13.81 -5.74 -0.44
C GLY A 181 -13.95 -5.71 -1.96
N ALA A 182 -14.39 -4.58 -2.52
CA ALA A 182 -14.52 -4.41 -3.96
C ALA A 182 -13.17 -4.57 -4.68
N THR A 183 -12.09 -4.03 -4.13
CA THR A 183 -10.73 -4.17 -4.70
C THR A 183 -10.27 -5.62 -4.70
N MET A 184 -10.54 -6.37 -3.63
CA MET A 184 -10.21 -7.80 -3.55
C MET A 184 -10.99 -8.62 -4.59
N ILE A 185 -12.29 -8.36 -4.74
CA ILE A 185 -13.13 -9.00 -5.77
C ILE A 185 -12.61 -8.66 -7.17
N GLU A 186 -12.30 -7.38 -7.41
CA GLU A 186 -11.80 -6.92 -8.70
C GLU A 186 -10.47 -7.60 -9.07
N LYS A 187 -9.56 -7.76 -8.10
CA LYS A 187 -8.32 -8.51 -8.29
C LYS A 187 -8.59 -9.97 -8.62
N ALA A 188 -9.49 -10.63 -7.89
CA ALA A 188 -9.85 -12.03 -8.14
C ALA A 188 -10.40 -12.23 -9.57
N MET A 189 -11.25 -11.33 -10.04
CA MET A 189 -11.76 -11.34 -11.42
C MET A 189 -10.64 -11.23 -12.47
N ARG A 190 -9.64 -10.37 -12.24
CA ARG A 190 -8.49 -10.23 -13.14
C ARG A 190 -7.64 -11.50 -13.16
N ASP A 191 -7.37 -12.09 -12.00
CA ASP A 191 -6.55 -13.30 -11.89
C ASP A 191 -7.17 -14.49 -12.62
N ILE A 192 -8.47 -14.71 -12.43
CA ILE A 192 -9.20 -15.78 -13.11
C ILE A 192 -9.14 -15.60 -14.63
N LYS A 193 -9.33 -14.35 -15.11
CA LYS A 193 -9.23 -14.04 -16.54
C LYS A 193 -7.83 -14.31 -17.09
N GLU A 194 -6.77 -13.97 -16.35
CA GLU A 194 -5.38 -14.22 -16.77
C GLU A 194 -5.06 -15.71 -16.85
N VAL A 195 -5.55 -16.51 -15.91
CA VAL A 195 -5.36 -17.97 -15.91
C VAL A 195 -6.10 -18.61 -17.08
N ASN A 196 -7.39 -18.28 -17.27
CA ASN A 196 -8.20 -18.82 -18.37
C ASN A 196 -7.61 -18.49 -19.76
N ASN A 197 -7.02 -17.30 -19.92
CA ASN A 197 -6.35 -16.92 -21.17
C ASN A 197 -5.05 -17.69 -21.42
N LYS A 198 -4.33 -18.12 -20.37
CA LYS A 198 -3.04 -18.82 -20.49
C LYS A 198 -3.20 -20.31 -20.77
N ASP A 199 -4.18 -20.95 -20.15
CA ASP A 199 -4.28 -22.42 -20.19
C ASP A 199 -5.19 -22.95 -21.30
N GLY A 200 -5.97 -22.10 -21.98
CA GLY A 200 -6.89 -22.48 -23.07
C GLY A 200 -8.01 -23.45 -22.67
N LYS A 201 -7.96 -23.97 -21.43
CA LYS A 201 -8.99 -24.71 -20.73
C LYS A 201 -9.66 -23.71 -19.80
N GLU A 202 -10.98 -23.57 -19.89
CA GLU A 202 -11.74 -22.94 -18.81
C GLU A 202 -11.39 -23.70 -17.54
N VAL A 203 -10.69 -23.05 -16.60
CA VAL A 203 -10.45 -23.68 -15.30
C VAL A 203 -11.82 -23.93 -14.70
N GLU A 204 -12.15 -25.19 -14.43
CA GLU A 204 -13.46 -25.65 -13.93
C GLU A 204 -13.87 -25.06 -12.58
N GLU A 205 -13.01 -24.24 -11.96
CA GLU A 205 -13.38 -23.44 -10.80
C GLU A 205 -14.41 -22.38 -11.23
N ARG A 206 -15.67 -22.80 -11.31
CA ARG A 206 -16.87 -21.97 -11.48
C ARG A 206 -17.11 -21.14 -10.22
N THR A 207 -16.11 -20.39 -9.78
CA THR A 207 -16.33 -19.33 -8.83
C THR A 207 -17.25 -18.31 -9.48
N GLN A 208 -18.14 -17.70 -8.71
CA GLN A 208 -19.07 -16.69 -9.23
C GLN A 208 -18.31 -15.60 -10.00
N PHE A 209 -17.09 -15.27 -9.58
CA PHE A 209 -16.24 -14.24 -10.16
C PHE A 209 -15.72 -14.56 -11.57
N GLY A 210 -15.55 -15.83 -11.93
CA GLY A 210 -15.08 -16.26 -13.26
C GLY A 210 -16.16 -16.44 -14.32
N SER A 211 -17.43 -16.46 -13.90
CA SER A 211 -18.58 -16.82 -14.74
C SER A 211 -19.53 -15.65 -15.05
N GLN A 212 -19.22 -14.43 -14.56
CA GLN A 212 -20.05 -13.26 -14.83
C GLN A 212 -19.83 -12.71 -16.25
N LYS A 213 -20.87 -12.08 -16.80
CA LYS A 213 -20.81 -11.41 -18.12
C LYS A 213 -20.13 -10.05 -18.09
N PHE A 214 -19.90 -9.48 -16.92
CA PHE A 214 -19.27 -8.16 -16.76
C PHE A 214 -17.80 -8.30 -16.37
N THR A 215 -17.01 -7.29 -16.72
CA THR A 215 -15.58 -7.19 -16.46
C THR A 215 -15.28 -6.55 -15.11
N SER A 216 -14.05 -6.73 -14.62
CA SER A 216 -13.52 -6.02 -13.45
C SER A 216 -13.65 -4.50 -13.55
N LYS A 217 -13.42 -3.93 -14.74
CA LYS A 217 -13.56 -2.49 -14.99
C LYS A 217 -15.02 -2.01 -14.89
N GLU A 218 -15.96 -2.79 -15.40
CA GLU A 218 -17.40 -2.50 -15.27
C GLU A 218 -17.85 -2.58 -13.81
N PHE A 219 -17.36 -3.56 -13.05
CA PHE A 219 -17.62 -3.69 -11.62
C PHE A 219 -17.08 -2.49 -10.82
N ARG A 220 -15.85 -2.04 -11.08
CA ARG A 220 -15.28 -0.83 -10.46
C ARG A 220 -16.14 0.39 -10.76
N LYS A 221 -16.49 0.60 -12.03
CA LYS A 221 -17.33 1.73 -12.46
C LYS A 221 -18.69 1.71 -11.77
N TYR A 222 -19.34 0.54 -11.73
CA TYR A 222 -20.62 0.37 -11.04
C TYR A 222 -20.51 0.70 -9.56
N THR A 223 -19.46 0.20 -8.89
CA THR A 223 -19.22 0.44 -7.46
C THR A 223 -19.05 1.93 -7.17
N LEU A 224 -18.19 2.63 -7.92
CA LEU A 224 -17.99 4.08 -7.76
C LEU A 224 -19.27 4.88 -8.01
N GLN A 225 -20.05 4.52 -9.04
CA GLN A 225 -21.33 5.17 -9.32
C GLN A 225 -22.38 4.94 -8.22
N LYS A 226 -22.41 3.73 -7.63
CA LYS A 226 -23.31 3.43 -6.51
C LYS A 226 -22.92 4.20 -5.25
N ILE A 227 -21.62 4.29 -4.97
CA ILE A 227 -21.10 5.11 -3.88
C ILE A 227 -21.49 6.58 -4.07
N GLN A 228 -21.23 7.15 -5.24
CA GLN A 228 -21.54 8.55 -5.53
C GLN A 228 -23.04 8.87 -5.37
N LYS A 229 -23.91 8.00 -5.91
CA LYS A 229 -25.36 8.14 -5.76
C LYS A 229 -25.82 7.95 -4.31
N GLY A 230 -25.17 7.05 -3.57
CA GLY A 230 -25.51 6.78 -2.18
C GLY A 230 -25.21 7.96 -1.26
N PHE A 231 -24.15 8.74 -1.52
CA PHE A 231 -23.82 9.92 -0.70
C PHE A 231 -24.94 10.96 -0.64
N THR A 232 -25.68 11.10 -1.73
CA THR A 232 -26.78 12.08 -1.85
C THR A 232 -28.14 11.46 -1.51
N ALA A 233 -28.21 10.14 -1.33
CA ALA A 233 -29.46 9.44 -1.09
C ALA A 233 -29.88 9.53 0.40
N PRO A 234 -31.14 9.90 0.71
CA PRO A 234 -31.60 10.06 2.09
C PRO A 234 -31.53 8.77 2.93
N ASN A 235 -31.59 7.60 2.29
CA ASN A 235 -31.64 6.29 2.93
C ASN A 235 -30.28 5.78 3.43
N MET A 236 -29.18 6.51 3.21
CA MET A 236 -27.88 6.20 3.82
C MET A 236 -27.71 6.84 5.20
N ALA A 237 -28.53 7.83 5.57
CA ALA A 237 -28.46 8.44 6.89
C ALA A 237 -29.10 7.48 7.90
N VAL A 238 -28.29 6.90 8.78
CA VAL A 238 -28.82 6.13 9.89
C VAL A 238 -28.89 6.99 11.15
N ASN A 239 -29.99 6.88 11.88
CA ASN A 239 -30.14 7.59 13.13
C ASN A 239 -29.16 7.02 14.16
N GLU A 240 -28.37 7.87 14.84
CA GLU A 240 -27.37 7.42 15.82
C GLU A 240 -27.95 6.58 16.96
N PHE A 241 -29.27 6.70 17.21
CA PHE A 241 -30.00 5.91 18.20
C PHE A 241 -30.32 4.48 17.74
N GLU A 242 -30.15 4.14 16.46
CA GLU A 242 -30.46 2.78 15.95
C GLU A 242 -29.33 1.77 16.20
N TYR A 243 -28.16 2.23 16.67
CA TYR A 243 -26.98 1.38 16.91
C TYR A 243 -26.29 1.60 18.26
N LYS A 244 -26.93 2.32 19.21
CA LYS A 244 -26.51 2.47 20.61
C LYS A 244 -27.51 1.77 21.51
#